data_AF-A0A851C8Y9-F1
#
_entry.id   AF-A0A851C8Y9-F1
#
_cell.length_a   1.000
_cell.length_b   1.000
_cell.length_c   1.000
_cell.angle_alpha   90.00
_cell.angle_beta   90.00
_cell.angle_gamma   90.00
#
_symmetry.space_group_name_H-M   'P 1'
#
loop_
_entity.id
_entity.type
_entity.pdbx_description
1 polymer ?
#
loop_
_entity_poly.entity_id
_entity_poly.type
_entity_poly.pdbx_seq_one_letter_code
_entity_poly.pdbx_strand_id
1 'polypeptide(L)'
;WVCCPKDWKRFQKSCYFLSPDTMSWDESEQNCTGMGSHLVVINSKEEQEFLFNLAKQKVTNAYETKFYIGLRSYKSGQWQWVDQTPYEKIATFWKPGEPNLLFAEKCAAI
;
A
#
# COMPACT_ATOMS: atom_id res chain seq x y z
N TRP A 1 -20.54 -11.83 -7.99
CA TRP A 1 -19.17 -12.37 -7.87
C TRP A 1 -18.20 -11.33 -8.40
N VAL A 2 -17.12 -11.03 -7.66
CA VAL A 2 -16.01 -10.22 -8.19
C VAL A 2 -14.98 -11.20 -8.73
N CYS A 3 -14.81 -11.23 -10.06
CA CYS A 3 -13.71 -11.91 -10.74
C CYS A 3 -12.52 -10.95 -10.78
N CYS A 4 -11.38 -11.35 -10.22
CA CYS A 4 -10.16 -10.56 -10.32
C CYS A 4 -9.46 -10.84 -11.67
N PRO A 5 -8.74 -9.84 -12.21
CA PRO A 5 -7.89 -10.06 -13.38
C PRO A 5 -6.83 -11.15 -13.13
N LYS A 6 -6.25 -11.68 -14.20
CA LYS A 6 -5.19 -12.68 -14.12
C LYS A 6 -4.00 -12.11 -13.34
N ASP A 7 -3.42 -12.93 -12.45
CA ASP A 7 -2.29 -12.58 -11.56
C ASP A 7 -2.61 -11.63 -10.39
N TRP A 8 -3.87 -11.20 -10.27
CA TRP A 8 -4.35 -10.46 -9.10
C TRP A 8 -4.83 -11.42 -8.01
N LYS A 9 -4.67 -11.02 -6.76
CA LYS A 9 -5.12 -11.79 -5.60
C LYS A 9 -6.39 -11.18 -5.05
N ARG A 10 -7.41 -12.01 -4.86
CA ARG A 10 -8.66 -11.57 -4.25
C ARG A 10 -8.54 -11.62 -2.74
N PHE A 11 -8.93 -10.54 -2.08
CA PHE A 11 -9.23 -10.54 -0.66
C PHE A 11 -10.53 -9.77 -0.43
N GLN A 12 -11.49 -10.45 0.21
CA GLN A 12 -12.85 -9.94 0.42
C GLN A 12 -13.50 -9.42 -0.88
N LYS A 13 -13.77 -8.11 -0.96
CA LYS A 13 -14.45 -7.44 -2.08
C LYS A 13 -13.47 -6.80 -3.08
N SER A 14 -12.17 -6.90 -2.84
CA SER A 14 -11.12 -6.20 -3.59
C SER A 14 -10.13 -7.17 -4.24
N CYS A 15 -9.44 -6.67 -5.26
CA CYS A 15 -8.40 -7.38 -5.97
C CYS A 15 -7.08 -6.61 -5.79
N TYR A 16 -6.00 -7.33 -5.54
CA TYR A 16 -4.69 -6.76 -5.20
C TYR A 16 -3.63 -7.28 -6.15
N PHE A 17 -2.74 -6.40 -6.58
CA PHE A 17 -1.62 -6.71 -7.44
C PHE A 17 -0.33 -6.23 -6.80
N LEU A 18 0.67 -7.13 -6.74
CA LEU A 18 2.02 -6.77 -6.31
C LEU A 18 2.87 -6.58 -7.56
N SER A 19 3.22 -5.32 -7.83
CA SER A 19 4.13 -4.99 -8.92
C SER A 19 5.53 -5.53 -8.62
N PRO A 20 6.18 -6.24 -9.57
CA PRO A 20 7.58 -6.63 -9.45
C PRO A 20 8.55 -5.48 -9.78
N ASP A 21 8.05 -4.37 -10.33
CA ASP A 21 8.86 -3.28 -10.85
C ASP A 21 9.28 -2.31 -9.74
N THR A 22 10.54 -1.86 -9.79
CA THR A 22 11.05 -0.80 -8.93
C THR A 22 10.76 0.55 -9.56
N MET A 23 9.81 1.28 -8.98
CA MET A 23 9.36 2.60 -9.45
C MET A 23 9.34 3.57 -8.27
N SER A 24 9.31 4.89 -8.53
CA SER A 24 8.96 5.87 -7.48
C SER A 24 7.48 5.73 -7.07
N TRP A 25 7.10 6.35 -5.95
CA TRP A 25 5.69 6.35 -5.52
C TRP A 25 4.76 6.95 -6.58
N ASP A 26 5.17 8.08 -7.18
CA ASP A 26 4.38 8.78 -8.21
C ASP A 26 4.21 7.93 -9.48
N GLU A 27 5.29 7.27 -9.93
CA GLU A 27 5.24 6.33 -11.06
C GLU A 27 4.39 5.09 -10.73
N SER A 28 4.46 4.59 -9.49
CA SER A 28 3.69 3.43 -9.05
C SER A 28 2.19 3.74 -9.06
N GLU A 29 1.78 4.90 -8.55
CA GLU A 29 0.37 5.34 -8.60
C GLU A 29 -0.09 5.56 -10.04
N GLN A 30 0.75 6.15 -10.90
CA GLN A 30 0.44 6.31 -12.31
C GLN A 30 0.26 4.96 -13.02
N ASN A 31 1.09 3.97 -12.69
CA ASN A 31 0.96 2.63 -13.25
C ASN A 31 -0.32 1.93 -12.76
N CYS A 32 -0.63 2.03 -11.46
CA CYS A 32 -1.86 1.50 -10.89
C CYS A 32 -3.11 2.13 -11.53
N THR A 33 -3.13 3.45 -11.68
CA THR A 33 -4.23 4.16 -12.36
C THR A 33 -4.36 3.78 -13.84
N GLY A 34 -3.23 3.58 -14.54
CA GLY A 34 -3.21 3.02 -15.90
C GLY A 34 -3.82 1.62 -16.02
N MET A 35 -3.75 0.81 -14.95
CA MET A 35 -4.40 -0.51 -14.86
C MET A 35 -5.87 -0.45 -14.44
N GLY A 36 -6.44 0.75 -14.24
CA GLY A 36 -7.80 0.93 -13.72
C GLY A 36 -7.92 0.66 -12.21
N SER A 37 -6.82 0.79 -11.46
CA SER A 37 -6.77 0.68 -9.99
C SER A 37 -6.10 1.90 -9.36
N HIS A 38 -5.67 1.79 -8.10
CA HIS A 38 -4.86 2.78 -7.38
C HIS A 38 -3.94 2.03 -6.41
N LEU A 39 -2.92 2.70 -5.87
CA LEU A 39 -2.12 2.14 -4.78
C LEU A 39 -3.01 1.81 -3.58
N VAL A 40 -2.70 0.71 -2.89
CA VAL A 40 -3.64 0.13 -1.91
C VAL A 40 -3.99 1.10 -0.76
N VAL A 41 -5.29 1.20 -0.46
CA VAL A 41 -5.82 1.84 0.73
C VAL A 41 -6.21 0.76 1.72
N ILE A 42 -5.55 0.74 2.88
CA ILE A 42 -5.75 -0.31 3.88
C ILE A 42 -6.92 0.09 4.77
N ASN A 43 -8.01 -0.66 4.72
CA ASN A 43 -9.27 -0.36 5.44
C ASN A 43 -9.47 -1.23 6.69
N SER A 44 -8.66 -2.27 6.88
CA SER A 44 -8.82 -3.21 8.00
C SER A 44 -7.50 -3.87 8.40
N LYS A 45 -7.45 -4.39 9.63
CA LYS A 45 -6.28 -5.12 10.13
C LYS A 45 -6.07 -6.41 9.33
N GLU A 46 -7.16 -7.08 8.99
CA GLU A 46 -7.14 -8.34 8.24
C GLU A 46 -6.62 -8.12 6.81
N GLU A 47 -6.94 -6.97 6.21
CA GLU A 47 -6.37 -6.56 4.92
C GLU A 47 -4.86 -6.30 5.03
N GLN A 48 -4.41 -5.61 6.08
CA GLN A 48 -2.98 -5.39 6.33
C GLN A 48 -2.23 -6.71 6.50
N GLU A 49 -2.77 -7.64 7.30
CA GLU A 49 -2.19 -8.97 7.51
C GLU A 49 -2.16 -9.79 6.21
N PHE A 50 -3.21 -9.72 5.40
CA PHE A 50 -3.25 -10.36 4.09
C PHE A 50 -2.14 -9.84 3.17
N LEU A 51 -1.99 -8.51 3.05
CA LEU A 51 -0.99 -7.88 2.20
C LEU A 51 0.44 -8.18 2.69
N PHE A 52 0.67 -8.15 3.99
CA PHE A 52 1.97 -8.51 4.58
C PHE A 52 2.35 -9.96 4.27
N ASN A 53 1.41 -10.90 4.41
CA ASN A 53 1.65 -12.31 4.06
C ASN A 53 1.87 -12.49 2.56
N LEU A 54 1.15 -11.73 1.73
CA LEU A 54 1.30 -11.78 0.28
C LEU A 54 2.68 -11.25 -0.17
N ALA A 55 3.12 -10.14 0.42
CA ALA A 55 4.45 -9.58 0.19
C ALA A 55 5.54 -10.58 0.62
N LYS A 56 5.42 -11.18 1.80
CA LYS A 56 6.37 -12.19 2.30
C LYS A 56 6.54 -13.41 1.38
N GLN A 57 5.49 -13.80 0.67
CA GLN A 57 5.57 -14.90 -0.31
C GLN A 57 6.34 -14.52 -1.58
N LYS A 58 6.37 -13.23 -1.93
CA LYS A 58 7.03 -12.70 -3.12
C LYS A 58 8.47 -12.25 -2.86
N VAL A 59 8.76 -11.84 -1.63
CA VAL A 59 10.07 -11.29 -1.24
C VAL A 59 10.99 -12.41 -0.75
N THR A 60 12.07 -12.66 -1.48
CA THR A 60 13.13 -13.59 -1.08
C THR A 60 14.13 -12.94 -0.11
N ASN A 61 14.24 -11.61 -0.10
CA ASN A 61 15.09 -10.84 0.80
C ASN A 61 14.33 -9.63 1.39
N ALA A 62 13.87 -9.76 2.64
CA ALA A 62 12.99 -8.79 3.30
C ALA A 62 13.60 -7.37 3.45
N TYR A 63 14.92 -7.23 3.28
CA TYR A 63 15.61 -5.96 3.39
C TYR A 63 15.60 -5.12 2.10
N GLU A 64 15.30 -5.72 0.94
CA GLU A 64 15.48 -5.06 -0.36
C GLU A 64 14.16 -4.74 -1.08
N THR A 65 13.05 -5.36 -0.70
CA THR A 65 11.76 -5.15 -1.38
C THR A 65 10.78 -4.41 -0.48
N LYS A 66 10.52 -3.13 -0.82
CA LYS A 66 9.48 -2.31 -0.21
C LYS A 66 8.34 -2.14 -1.21
N PHE A 67 7.10 -2.45 -0.83
CA PHE A 67 5.92 -2.18 -1.66
C PHE A 67 5.25 -0.89 -1.22
N TYR A 68 5.11 0.09 -2.11
CA TYR A 68 4.39 1.31 -1.80
C TYR A 68 2.89 1.07 -1.58
N ILE A 69 2.32 1.80 -0.63
CA ILE A 69 0.87 1.89 -0.44
C ILE A 69 0.36 3.29 -0.79
N GLY A 70 -0.96 3.43 -0.89
CA GLY A 70 -1.64 4.65 -1.31
C GLY A 70 -1.64 5.76 -0.25
N LEU A 71 -0.71 5.74 0.72
CA LEU A 71 -0.61 6.72 1.78
C LEU A 71 0.61 7.62 1.57
N ARG A 72 0.38 8.92 1.48
CA ARG A 72 1.42 9.95 1.26
C ARG A 72 1.24 11.12 2.21
N SER A 73 2.36 11.70 2.66
CA SER A 73 2.33 12.99 3.38
C SER A 73 2.56 14.16 2.44
N TYR A 74 1.71 15.18 2.56
CA TYR A 74 1.92 16.46 1.88
C TYR A 74 2.89 17.34 2.67
N LYS A 75 3.40 18.41 2.03
CA LYS A 75 4.34 19.37 2.64
C LYS A 75 3.84 19.99 3.96
N SER A 76 2.53 19.95 4.22
CA SER A 76 1.87 20.39 5.45
C SER A 76 1.94 19.39 6.61
N GLY A 77 2.52 18.20 6.41
CA GLY A 77 2.53 17.12 7.42
C GLY A 77 1.22 16.35 7.53
N GLN A 78 0.24 16.65 6.68
CA GLN A 78 -1.02 15.92 6.61
C GLN A 78 -0.88 14.68 5.72
N TRP A 79 -1.29 13.54 6.26
CA TRP A 79 -1.36 12.27 5.55
C TRP A 79 -2.68 12.15 4.81
N GLN A 80 -2.62 11.64 3.58
CA GLN A 80 -3.80 11.43 2.75
C GLN A 80 -3.69 10.12 1.97
N TRP A 81 -4.81 9.41 1.90
CA TRP A 81 -4.96 8.26 1.03
C TRP A 81 -5.28 8.69 -0.41
N VAL A 82 -4.83 7.91 -1.41
CA VAL A 82 -5.09 8.17 -2.83
C VAL A 82 -6.58 8.20 -3.20
N ASP A 83 -7.43 7.54 -2.42
CA ASP A 83 -8.89 7.56 -2.57
C ASP A 83 -9.58 8.77 -1.88
N GLN A 84 -8.79 9.70 -1.33
CA GLN A 84 -9.24 10.86 -0.56
C GLN A 84 -9.91 10.52 0.78
N THR A 85 -9.82 9.27 1.23
CA THR A 85 -10.33 8.91 2.55
C THR A 85 -9.51 9.63 3.64
N PRO A 86 -10.17 10.32 4.60
CA PRO A 86 -9.47 10.98 5.68
C PRO A 86 -8.67 9.98 6.51
N TYR A 87 -7.38 10.23 6.68
CA TYR A 87 -6.48 9.39 7.47
C TYR A 87 -7.00 9.13 8.90
N GLU A 88 -7.61 10.14 9.54
CA GLU A 88 -8.18 10.04 10.90
C GLU A 88 -9.30 8.98 11.04
N LYS A 89 -9.96 8.60 9.94
CA LYS A 89 -11.01 7.57 9.95
C LYS A 89 -10.46 6.15 9.85
N ILE A 90 -9.28 6.01 9.27
CA ILE A 90 -8.60 4.74 9.09
C ILE A 90 -7.38 4.79 10.00
N ALA A 91 -7.59 4.47 11.28
CA ALA A 91 -6.52 4.35 12.25
C ALA A 91 -5.53 3.29 11.75
N THR A 92 -4.44 3.75 11.18
CA THR A 92 -3.27 2.98 10.79
C THR A 92 -2.80 2.14 11.96
N PHE A 93 -2.81 0.82 11.78
CA PHE A 93 -2.30 -0.18 12.71
C PHE A 93 -0.77 -0.16 12.72
N TRP A 94 -0.21 1.01 13.04
CA TRP A 94 1.21 1.21 13.19
C TRP A 94 1.74 0.25 14.25
N LYS A 95 2.92 -0.33 14.01
CA LYS A 95 3.67 -0.97 15.08
C LYS A 95 3.91 0.08 16.18
N PRO A 96 3.99 -0.31 17.47
CA PRO A 96 4.46 0.60 18.50
C PRO A 96 5.80 1.19 18.07
N GLY A 97 5.86 2.51 17.88
CA GLY A 97 7.05 3.22 17.37
C GLY A 97 6.96 3.70 15.91
N GLU A 98 5.88 3.43 15.18
CA GLU A 98 5.62 4.05 13.86
C GLU A 98 4.46 5.06 13.92
N PRO A 99 4.47 6.14 13.12
CA PRO A 99 5.52 6.49 12.16
C PRO A 99 6.78 6.99 12.87
N ASN A 100 7.92 6.34 12.60
CA ASN A 100 9.23 6.74 13.10
C ASN A 100 9.82 7.75 12.11
N LEU A 101 10.02 8.99 12.57
CA LEU A 101 10.67 10.07 11.83
C LEU A 101 12.17 9.84 11.53
N LEU A 102 12.73 8.66 11.81
CA LEU A 102 14.16 8.36 11.63
C LEU A 102 14.59 8.08 10.19
N PHE A 103 13.65 7.96 9.25
CA PHE A 103 13.97 8.08 7.83
C PHE A 103 12.91 8.98 7.20
N ALA A 104 13.32 10.00 6.48
CA ALA A 104 12.45 10.91 5.75
C ALA A 104 11.76 10.19 4.56
N GLU A 105 11.03 9.12 4.82
CA GLU A 105 10.23 8.42 3.81
C GLU A 105 8.82 9.02 3.83
N LYS A 106 8.54 9.90 2.86
CA LYS A 106 7.21 10.49 2.62
C LYS A 106 6.22 9.49 2.00
N CYS A 107 6.51 8.20 2.12
CA CYS A 107 5.80 7.10 1.50
C CYS A 107 5.66 5.98 2.54
N ALA A 108 4.46 5.43 2.68
CA ALA A 108 4.29 4.21 3.46
C ALA A 108 4.58 2.99 2.58
N ALA A 109 5.22 1.99 3.17
CA ALA A 109 5.40 0.67 2.58
C ALA A 109 4.97 -0.41 3.59
N ILE A 110 4.50 -1.55 3.09
CA ILE A 110 4.20 -2.75 3.89
C ILE A 110 5.44 -3.63 3.98
#